data_AF-A0A962QAU7-F1
#
_entry.id   AF-A0A962QAU7-F1
#
_cell.length_a   1.000
_cell.length_b   1.000
_cell.length_c   1.000
_cell.angle_alpha   90.00
_cell.angle_beta   90.00
_cell.angle_gamma   90.00
#
_symmetry.space_group_name_H-M   'P 1'
#
loop_
_entity.id
_entity.type
_entity.pdbx_description
1 polymer ?
#
loop_
_entity_poly.entity_id
_entity_poly.type
_entity_poly.pdbx_seq_one_letter_code
_entity_poly.pdbx_strand_id
1 'polypeptide(L)'
;MESQLLTRNEFRESVFERDGYSCVICGKPAADAHHIMERRLFKNGGYIIDNGASLCSKHHLEAEMTTLSCEEIREAAGIDIIVLPDQLYNSQRYDKWGNQILPNGTRLKGELFDDPSVRKILKMGGVLGYFIDIIKYPRTYHLSWSPGVTRDDRIMNDYRIFEGKSVVITEKRDGENTTMYNSRKPHARSLDTDNHPSRKWVVDYWARYFAYQDKIPEGWRVCGENLYAMHSIPYTNLTTYFEMFSIWDENNVCLSWSETEEWSDLLEIDLVPIIYKGVWDMDIINDINEYIEKERDNIEGYVVRLTRSFHFSE
;
A
#
# COMPACT_ATOMS: atom_id res chain seq x y z
N MET A 1 -7.84 15.57 -17.39
CA MET A 1 -7.16 16.87 -17.30
C MET A 1 -6.24 16.77 -16.11
N GLU A 2 -4.93 16.92 -16.31
CA GLU A 2 -4.00 16.99 -15.18
C GLU A 2 -4.32 18.26 -14.39
N SER A 3 -4.51 18.09 -13.08
CA SER A 3 -4.78 19.19 -12.16
C SER A 3 -3.55 20.09 -12.10
N GLN A 4 -3.71 21.37 -12.41
CA GLN A 4 -2.62 22.33 -12.38
C GLN A 4 -2.11 22.51 -10.94
N LEU A 5 -0.79 22.41 -10.75
CA LEU A 5 -0.13 22.72 -9.48
C LEU A 5 -0.02 24.24 -9.32
N LEU A 6 -0.46 24.75 -8.17
CA LEU A 6 -0.50 26.19 -7.86
C LEU A 6 0.57 26.56 -6.83
N THR A 7 0.95 27.84 -6.77
CA THR A 7 1.66 28.35 -5.61
C THR A 7 0.74 28.41 -4.38
N ARG A 8 1.31 28.53 -3.19
CA ARG A 8 0.52 28.60 -1.94
C ARG A 8 -0.51 29.75 -1.94
N ASN A 9 -0.14 30.91 -2.47
CA ASN A 9 -1.02 32.07 -2.51
C ASN A 9 -2.13 31.90 -3.55
N GLU A 10 -1.78 31.41 -4.75
CA GLU A 10 -2.77 31.10 -5.79
C GLU A 10 -3.74 30.03 -5.30
N PHE A 11 -3.26 28.95 -4.69
CA PHE A 11 -4.10 27.92 -4.10
C PHE A 11 -5.09 28.50 -3.09
N ARG A 12 -4.62 29.33 -2.16
CA ARG A 12 -5.48 29.93 -1.13
C ARG A 12 -6.56 30.82 -1.76
N GLU A 13 -6.17 31.73 -2.64
CA GLU A 13 -7.12 32.66 -3.27
C GLU A 13 -8.11 31.92 -4.18
N SER A 14 -7.65 30.96 -4.99
CA SER A 14 -8.53 30.18 -5.87
C SER A 14 -9.54 29.32 -5.09
N VAL A 15 -9.14 28.74 -3.95
CA VAL A 15 -10.06 28.00 -3.08
C VAL A 15 -11.11 28.94 -2.46
N PHE A 16 -10.68 30.12 -1.99
CA PHE A 16 -11.60 31.11 -1.42
C PHE A 16 -12.56 31.68 -2.46
N GLU A 17 -12.08 32.00 -3.66
CA GLU A 17 -12.89 32.50 -4.74
C GLU A 17 -13.96 31.48 -5.17
N ARG A 18 -13.56 30.20 -5.35
CA ARG A 18 -14.49 29.11 -5.68
C ARG A 18 -15.60 28.97 -4.63
N ASP A 19 -15.25 29.05 -3.35
CA ASP A 19 -16.19 28.81 -2.25
C ASP A 19 -16.90 30.09 -1.76
N GLY A 20 -16.78 31.21 -2.48
CA GLY A 20 -17.42 32.48 -2.13
C GLY A 20 -16.95 33.04 -0.78
N TYR A 21 -15.67 32.86 -0.45
CA TYR A 21 -15.00 33.29 0.79
C TYR A 21 -15.69 32.77 2.07
N SER A 22 -16.46 31.71 1.95
CA SER A 22 -17.31 31.16 3.01
C SER A 22 -16.95 29.71 3.30
N CYS A 23 -17.15 29.30 4.53
CA CYS A 23 -16.98 27.93 4.97
C CYS A 23 -17.99 27.04 4.26
N VAL A 24 -17.52 26.09 3.45
CA VAL A 24 -18.40 25.22 2.63
C VAL A 24 -19.40 24.41 3.48
N ILE A 25 -19.06 24.12 4.74
CA ILE A 25 -19.92 23.35 5.66
C ILE A 25 -21.06 24.18 6.28
N CYS A 26 -20.87 25.48 6.54
CA CYS A 26 -21.83 26.25 7.36
C CYS A 26 -22.08 27.70 6.94
N GLY A 27 -21.45 28.17 5.86
CA GLY A 27 -21.63 29.51 5.30
C GLY A 27 -21.03 30.67 6.12
N LYS A 28 -20.39 30.41 7.27
CA LYS A 28 -19.63 31.45 8.01
C LYS A 28 -18.37 31.86 7.25
N PRO A 29 -17.79 33.04 7.49
CA PRO A 29 -16.53 33.44 6.84
C PRO A 29 -15.44 32.36 6.96
N ALA A 30 -14.77 32.08 5.85
CA ALA A 30 -13.65 31.15 5.82
C ALA A 30 -12.46 31.71 6.60
N ALA A 31 -11.79 30.84 7.36
CA ALA A 31 -10.56 31.19 8.07
C ALA A 31 -9.32 30.74 7.28
N ASP A 32 -9.40 29.56 6.68
CA ASP A 32 -8.27 28.98 5.95
C ASP A 32 -8.71 28.13 4.75
N ALA A 33 -7.82 28.03 3.77
CA ALA A 33 -7.93 27.12 2.64
C ALA A 33 -7.36 25.77 3.08
N HIS A 34 -8.25 24.90 3.55
CA HIS A 34 -7.90 23.60 4.09
C HIS A 34 -7.53 22.63 2.97
N HIS A 35 -6.42 21.92 3.11
CA HIS A 35 -6.10 20.81 2.20
C HIS A 35 -6.90 19.57 2.61
N ILE A 36 -7.73 19.02 1.72
CA ILE A 36 -8.57 17.84 2.01
C ILE A 36 -7.69 16.62 2.30
N MET A 37 -6.68 16.38 1.47
CA MET A 37 -5.57 15.45 1.74
C MET A 37 -4.34 16.24 2.15
N GLU A 38 -3.67 15.79 3.22
CA GLU A 38 -2.49 16.47 3.77
C GLU A 38 -1.37 16.63 2.72
N ARG A 39 -0.92 17.88 2.51
CA ARG A 39 0.10 18.25 1.52
C ARG A 39 1.42 17.48 1.66
N ARG A 40 1.80 17.11 2.89
CA ARG A 40 3.02 16.32 3.16
C ARG A 40 3.01 14.93 2.51
N LEU A 41 1.84 14.40 2.17
CA LEU A 41 1.71 13.12 1.45
C LEU A 41 2.07 13.26 -0.03
N PHE A 42 2.07 14.47 -0.59
CA PHE A 42 2.31 14.72 -2.00
C PHE A 42 3.78 15.10 -2.26
N LYS A 43 4.42 14.45 -3.23
CA LYS A 43 5.78 14.80 -3.68
C LYS A 43 5.89 16.26 -4.18
N ASN A 44 4.81 16.80 -4.75
CA ASN A 44 4.72 18.16 -5.29
C ASN A 44 4.07 19.17 -4.31
N GLY A 45 3.74 18.75 -3.08
CA GLY A 45 3.12 19.59 -2.07
C GLY A 45 1.60 19.77 -2.17
N GLY A 46 0.92 19.17 -3.16
CA GLY A 46 -0.54 19.01 -3.13
C GLY A 46 -1.40 20.28 -3.23
N TYR A 47 -0.81 21.40 -3.68
CA TYR A 47 -1.50 22.68 -3.92
C TYR A 47 -2.32 22.65 -5.20
N ILE A 48 -3.38 21.86 -5.18
CA ILE A 48 -4.30 21.64 -6.30
C ILE A 48 -5.67 22.10 -5.85
N ILE A 49 -6.38 22.90 -6.64
CA ILE A 49 -7.66 23.52 -6.23
C ILE A 49 -8.68 22.47 -5.72
N ASP A 50 -8.77 21.32 -6.37
CA ASP A 50 -9.67 20.21 -5.98
C ASP A 50 -9.19 19.43 -4.74
N ASN A 51 -7.98 19.70 -4.26
CA ASN A 51 -7.51 19.27 -2.94
C ASN A 51 -7.73 20.35 -1.86
N GLY A 52 -8.43 21.43 -2.15
CA GLY A 52 -8.65 22.55 -1.23
C GLY A 52 -10.12 22.80 -0.94
N ALA A 53 -10.45 23.22 0.28
CA ALA A 53 -11.78 23.73 0.64
C ALA A 53 -11.69 24.84 1.69
N SER A 54 -12.54 25.85 1.56
CA SER A 54 -12.65 26.97 2.49
C SER A 54 -13.38 26.52 3.74
N LEU A 55 -12.72 26.58 4.89
CA LEU A 55 -13.30 26.18 6.18
C LEU A 55 -13.14 27.31 7.21
N CYS A 56 -14.14 27.47 8.08
CA CYS A 56 -13.99 28.28 9.29
C CYS A 56 -13.16 27.52 10.33
N SER A 57 -12.67 28.21 11.37
CA SER A 57 -11.78 27.61 12.38
C SER A 57 -12.35 26.35 13.04
N LYS A 58 -13.67 26.27 13.23
CA LYS A 58 -14.34 25.09 13.78
C LYS A 58 -14.23 23.88 12.84
N HIS A 59 -14.73 23.99 11.61
CA HIS A 59 -14.74 22.89 10.66
C HIS A 59 -13.33 22.54 10.17
N HIS A 60 -12.41 23.52 10.14
CA HIS A 60 -11.00 23.24 9.92
C HIS A 60 -10.48 22.28 11.00
N LEU A 61 -10.73 22.56 12.29
CA LEU A 61 -10.31 21.67 13.37
C LEU A 61 -10.98 20.29 13.29
N GLU A 62 -12.27 20.21 12.98
CA GLU A 62 -12.98 18.94 12.81
C GLU A 62 -12.44 18.10 11.64
N ALA A 63 -12.00 18.75 10.55
CA ALA A 63 -11.34 18.10 9.43
C ALA A 63 -9.94 17.57 9.81
N GLU A 64 -9.14 18.36 10.54
CA GLU A 64 -7.84 17.93 11.08
C GLU A 64 -8.00 16.75 12.07
N MET A 65 -9.05 16.77 12.89
CA MET A 65 -9.41 15.67 13.81
C MET A 65 -10.04 14.47 13.10
N THR A 66 -10.34 14.56 11.80
CA THR A 66 -11.00 13.54 10.98
C THR A 66 -12.41 13.16 11.45
N THR A 67 -13.05 14.04 12.25
CA THR A 67 -14.46 13.92 12.63
C THR A 67 -15.38 14.53 11.59
N LEU A 68 -14.84 15.41 10.73
CA LEU A 68 -15.41 15.80 9.46
C LEU A 68 -14.60 15.09 8.36
N SER A 69 -15.25 14.26 7.56
CA SER A 69 -14.58 13.40 6.57
C SER A 69 -14.18 14.16 5.31
N CYS A 70 -13.22 13.58 4.57
CA CYS A 70 -12.82 14.14 3.28
C CYS A 70 -13.97 14.12 2.27
N GLU A 71 -14.84 13.12 2.32
CA GLU A 71 -16.01 13.03 1.43
C GLU A 71 -17.05 14.11 1.75
N GLU A 72 -17.37 14.34 3.03
CA GLU A 72 -18.30 15.42 3.44
C GLU A 72 -17.79 16.80 2.99
N ILE A 73 -16.47 17.03 3.06
CA ILE A 73 -15.87 18.29 2.61
C ILE A 73 -15.98 18.44 1.09
N ARG A 74 -15.67 17.38 0.33
CA ARG A 74 -15.75 17.39 -1.14
C ARG A 74 -17.19 17.63 -1.61
N GLU A 75 -18.15 16.93 -1.01
CA GLU A 75 -19.57 17.09 -1.32
C GLU A 75 -20.04 18.52 -1.05
N ALA A 76 -19.71 19.07 0.13
CA ALA A 76 -20.09 20.44 0.48
C ALA A 76 -19.43 21.52 -0.40
N ALA A 77 -18.21 21.25 -0.90
CA ALA A 77 -17.48 22.15 -1.80
C ALA A 77 -17.83 21.95 -3.29
N GLY A 78 -18.64 20.94 -3.65
CA GLY A 78 -18.95 20.61 -5.05
C GLY A 78 -17.74 20.10 -5.84
N ILE A 79 -16.83 19.36 -5.19
CA ILE A 79 -15.61 18.83 -5.80
C ILE A 79 -15.85 17.38 -6.26
N ASP A 80 -15.94 17.18 -7.57
CA ASP A 80 -16.10 15.85 -8.17
C ASP A 80 -14.76 15.15 -8.45
N ILE A 81 -13.68 15.93 -8.63
CA ILE A 81 -12.35 15.40 -8.95
C ILE A 81 -11.63 15.06 -7.65
N ILE A 82 -11.45 13.77 -7.38
CA ILE A 82 -10.70 13.31 -6.21
C ILE A 82 -9.19 13.38 -6.52
N VAL A 83 -8.52 14.32 -5.86
CA VAL A 83 -7.05 14.44 -5.88
C VAL A 83 -6.47 13.63 -4.72
N LEU A 84 -5.61 12.66 -5.04
CA LEU A 84 -4.91 11.82 -4.08
C LEU A 84 -3.39 11.82 -4.36
N PRO A 85 -2.56 11.61 -3.34
CA PRO A 85 -1.15 11.27 -3.51
C PRO A 85 -0.95 10.01 -4.37
N ASP A 86 0.19 9.91 -5.08
CA ASP A 86 0.49 8.83 -6.02
C ASP A 86 0.42 7.42 -5.40
N GLN A 87 0.73 7.31 -4.11
CA GLN A 87 0.70 6.06 -3.35
C GLN A 87 -0.71 5.61 -2.96
N LEU A 88 -1.73 6.47 -3.07
CA LEU A 88 -3.12 6.18 -2.69
C LEU A 88 -3.99 5.89 -3.93
N TYR A 89 -5.15 5.26 -3.69
CA TYR A 89 -6.04 4.72 -4.74
C TYR A 89 -7.48 5.20 -4.57
N ASN A 90 -8.11 5.65 -5.66
CA ASN A 90 -9.50 6.13 -5.66
C ASN A 90 -10.55 5.07 -5.29
N SER A 91 -10.22 3.79 -5.40
CA SER A 91 -11.09 2.68 -4.96
C SER A 91 -11.15 2.50 -3.44
N GLN A 92 -10.44 3.33 -2.68
CA GLN A 92 -10.35 3.25 -1.23
C GLN A 92 -10.68 4.60 -0.59
N ARG A 93 -11.11 4.55 0.67
CA ARG A 93 -11.40 5.74 1.48
C ARG A 93 -10.24 6.02 2.41
N TYR A 94 -9.98 7.31 2.62
CA TYR A 94 -8.91 7.77 3.51
C TYR A 94 -9.39 8.93 4.35
N ASP A 95 -8.80 9.07 5.54
CA ASP A 95 -8.84 10.34 6.23
C ASP A 95 -7.78 11.31 5.66
N LYS A 96 -7.82 12.57 6.12
CA LYS A 96 -6.92 13.64 5.70
C LYS A 96 -5.44 13.25 5.76
N TRP A 97 -5.08 12.43 6.75
CA TRP A 97 -3.70 12.06 7.03
C TRP A 97 -3.22 10.84 6.23
N GLY A 98 -4.05 10.34 5.31
CA GLY A 98 -3.73 9.20 4.46
C GLY A 98 -3.96 7.85 5.15
N ASN A 99 -4.67 7.80 6.29
CA ASN A 99 -5.04 6.54 6.91
C ASN A 99 -6.22 5.94 6.17
N GLN A 100 -6.09 4.69 5.71
CA GLN A 100 -7.19 4.02 5.02
C GLN A 100 -8.33 3.72 5.99
N ILE A 101 -9.56 4.06 5.61
CA ILE A 101 -10.79 3.75 6.35
C ILE A 101 -11.45 2.54 5.69
N LEU A 102 -11.63 1.45 6.43
CA LEU A 102 -12.29 0.24 5.98
C LEU A 102 -13.82 0.37 6.09
N PRO A 103 -14.61 -0.45 5.35
CA PRO A 103 -16.08 -0.37 5.38
C PRO A 103 -16.70 -0.51 6.76
N ASN A 104 -16.06 -1.27 7.66
CA ASN A 104 -16.49 -1.46 9.05
C ASN A 104 -16.09 -0.29 9.98
N GLY A 105 -15.48 0.78 9.46
CA GLY A 105 -15.04 1.96 10.20
C GLY A 105 -13.66 1.85 10.86
N THR A 106 -13.03 0.66 10.85
CA THR A 106 -11.65 0.52 11.33
C THR A 106 -10.67 1.21 10.38
N ARG A 107 -9.50 1.58 10.90
CA ARG A 107 -8.49 2.37 10.18
C ARG A 107 -7.15 1.63 10.12
N LEU A 108 -6.48 1.75 8.98
CA LEU A 108 -5.08 1.34 8.83
C LEU A 108 -4.17 2.55 8.97
N LYS A 109 -3.02 2.35 9.61
CA LYS A 109 -2.02 3.39 9.81
C LYS A 109 -1.41 3.78 8.46
N GLY A 110 -1.57 5.04 8.07
CA GLY A 110 -0.94 5.64 6.89
C GLY A 110 0.45 6.20 7.21
N GLU A 111 1.10 6.77 6.20
CA GLU A 111 2.48 7.27 6.24
C GLU A 111 2.74 8.30 7.36
N LEU A 112 1.77 9.18 7.61
CA LEU A 112 1.89 10.23 8.63
C LEU A 112 1.36 9.83 10.01
N PHE A 113 0.90 8.59 10.19
CA PHE A 113 0.23 8.16 11.42
C PHE A 113 1.10 8.36 12.67
N ASP A 114 2.40 8.07 12.59
CA ASP A 114 3.32 8.14 13.73
C ASP A 114 3.90 9.55 13.97
N ASP A 115 3.59 10.52 13.10
CA ASP A 115 3.98 11.92 13.34
C ASP A 115 3.34 12.43 14.64
N PRO A 116 4.12 13.02 15.58
CA PRO A 116 3.60 13.45 16.88
C PRO A 116 2.44 14.46 16.79
N SER A 117 2.43 15.34 15.79
CA SER A 117 1.35 16.30 15.57
C SER A 117 0.07 15.62 15.10
N VAL A 118 0.20 14.62 14.22
CA VAL A 118 -0.92 13.82 13.70
C VAL A 118 -1.49 12.93 14.80
N ARG A 119 -0.64 12.25 15.57
CA ARG A 119 -1.06 11.46 16.76
C ARG A 119 -1.86 12.31 17.73
N LYS A 120 -1.42 13.54 18.00
CA LYS A 120 -2.08 14.46 18.93
C LYS A 120 -3.47 14.84 18.43
N ILE A 121 -3.62 15.21 17.16
CA ILE A 121 -4.90 15.67 16.63
C ILE A 121 -5.91 14.52 16.45
N LEU A 122 -5.45 13.33 16.04
CA LEU A 122 -6.27 12.11 16.00
C LEU A 122 -6.74 11.71 17.41
N LYS A 123 -5.90 11.90 18.45
CA LYS A 123 -6.32 11.71 19.84
C LYS A 123 -7.43 12.67 20.26
N MET A 124 -7.33 13.95 19.86
CA MET A 124 -8.37 14.95 20.14
C MET A 124 -9.69 14.60 19.46
N GLY A 125 -9.65 14.04 18.25
CA GLY A 125 -10.84 13.53 17.55
C GLY A 125 -11.43 12.25 18.14
N GLY A 126 -10.75 11.60 19.09
CA GLY A 126 -11.22 10.35 19.69
C GLY A 126 -11.15 9.13 18.76
N VAL A 127 -10.40 9.22 17.66
CA VAL A 127 -10.41 8.19 16.60
C VAL A 127 -9.30 7.15 16.71
N LEU A 128 -8.36 7.30 17.64
CA LEU A 128 -7.23 6.38 17.81
C LEU A 128 -7.67 4.93 18.10
N GLY A 129 -8.84 4.73 18.73
CA GLY A 129 -9.38 3.40 19.02
C GLY A 129 -9.87 2.63 17.79
N TYR A 130 -10.01 3.27 16.64
CA TYR A 130 -10.40 2.61 15.38
C TYR A 130 -9.22 2.02 14.63
N PHE A 131 -7.98 2.36 15.01
CA PHE A 131 -6.80 1.87 14.31
C PHE A 131 -6.48 0.44 14.72
N ILE A 132 -6.31 -0.41 13.72
CA ILE A 132 -5.79 -1.76 13.91
C ILE A 132 -4.32 -1.80 13.55
N ASP A 133 -3.60 -2.68 14.22
CA ASP A 133 -2.21 -2.94 13.89
C ASP A 133 -2.20 -4.00 12.78
N ILE A 134 -2.34 -3.56 11.53
CA ILE A 134 -2.24 -4.39 10.33
C ILE A 134 -1.52 -3.56 9.28
N ILE A 135 -0.52 -4.17 8.63
CA ILE A 135 0.22 -3.55 7.53
C ILE A 135 -0.10 -4.35 6.29
N LYS A 136 -0.80 -3.73 5.33
CA LYS A 136 -0.99 -4.36 4.03
C LYS A 136 0.34 -4.35 3.28
N TYR A 137 0.78 -5.50 2.77
CA TYR A 137 1.93 -5.62 1.86
C TYR A 137 1.90 -4.54 0.76
N PRO A 138 2.99 -3.87 0.33
CA PRO A 138 2.90 -2.80 -0.66
C PRO A 138 2.38 -3.30 -2.02
N ARG A 139 1.87 -2.39 -2.88
CA ARG A 139 1.50 -2.79 -4.26
C ARG A 139 2.79 -2.87 -5.06
N THR A 140 2.95 -3.95 -5.82
CA THR A 140 4.04 -4.09 -6.78
C THR A 140 3.70 -3.30 -8.04
N TYR A 141 4.61 -2.43 -8.48
CA TYR A 141 4.44 -1.69 -9.74
C TYR A 141 4.74 -2.61 -10.92
N HIS A 142 3.96 -2.48 -11.98
CA HIS A 142 4.20 -3.19 -13.24
C HIS A 142 5.37 -2.56 -13.97
N LEU A 143 6.23 -3.39 -14.58
CA LEU A 143 7.23 -2.89 -15.51
C LEU A 143 6.53 -2.39 -16.78
N SER A 144 7.17 -1.48 -17.52
CA SER A 144 6.54 -0.84 -18.69
C SER A 144 6.18 -1.82 -19.81
N TRP A 145 6.75 -3.02 -19.82
CA TRP A 145 6.47 -4.11 -20.76
C TRP A 145 5.61 -5.23 -20.17
N SER A 146 5.15 -5.11 -18.91
CA SER A 146 4.27 -6.12 -18.32
C SER A 146 2.97 -6.23 -19.14
N PRO A 147 2.51 -7.45 -19.48
CA PRO A 147 1.24 -7.62 -20.19
C PRO A 147 0.04 -7.33 -19.27
N GLY A 148 -1.12 -7.06 -19.87
CA GLY A 148 -2.41 -7.06 -19.14
C GLY A 148 -2.65 -5.90 -18.17
N VAL A 149 -1.86 -4.81 -18.23
CA VAL A 149 -2.01 -3.66 -17.34
C VAL A 149 -3.39 -3.00 -17.49
N THR A 150 -4.10 -2.87 -16.37
CA THR A 150 -5.41 -2.22 -16.28
C THR A 150 -5.28 -0.75 -15.86
N ARG A 151 -6.40 -0.02 -15.82
CA ARG A 151 -6.41 1.40 -15.41
C ARG A 151 -6.02 1.62 -13.95
N ASP A 152 -6.20 0.62 -13.08
CA ASP A 152 -5.91 0.72 -11.65
C ASP A 152 -4.47 0.28 -11.30
N ASP A 153 -3.73 -0.22 -12.28
CA ASP A 153 -2.37 -0.68 -12.11
C ASP A 153 -1.38 0.47 -12.21
N ARG A 154 -0.37 0.44 -11.34
CA ARG A 154 0.71 1.44 -11.34
C ARG A 154 1.86 0.90 -12.18
N ILE A 155 2.26 1.67 -13.19
CA ILE A 155 3.40 1.34 -14.05
C ILE A 155 4.64 2.07 -13.55
N MET A 156 5.72 1.34 -13.35
CA MET A 156 7.06 1.89 -13.19
C MET A 156 7.62 2.21 -14.57
N ASN A 157 7.49 3.47 -14.98
CA ASN A 157 8.00 3.95 -16.27
C ASN A 157 9.53 4.15 -16.27
N ASP A 158 10.14 4.26 -15.08
CA ASP A 158 11.57 4.46 -14.90
C ASP A 158 12.13 3.34 -14.04
N TYR A 159 12.86 2.42 -14.65
CA TYR A 159 13.49 1.27 -14.00
C TYR A 159 14.98 1.52 -13.70
N ARG A 160 15.49 2.75 -13.83
CA ARG A 160 16.89 3.11 -13.53
C ARG A 160 17.32 2.80 -12.11
N ILE A 161 16.37 2.61 -11.19
CA ILE A 161 16.66 2.16 -9.82
C ILE A 161 17.42 0.81 -9.79
N PHE A 162 17.26 -0.03 -10.83
CA PHE A 162 17.94 -1.31 -10.94
C PHE A 162 19.29 -1.23 -11.66
N GLU A 163 19.56 -0.18 -12.44
CA GLU A 163 20.78 -0.08 -13.26
C GLU A 163 22.07 -0.19 -12.42
N GLY A 164 22.92 -1.14 -12.78
CA GLY A 164 24.17 -1.43 -12.07
C GLY A 164 23.97 -1.97 -10.65
N LYS A 165 22.76 -2.38 -10.27
CA LYS A 165 22.44 -2.97 -8.97
C LYS A 165 22.19 -4.46 -9.08
N SER A 166 22.42 -5.16 -7.99
CA SER A 166 22.03 -6.57 -7.86
C SER A 166 20.53 -6.68 -7.61
N VAL A 167 19.88 -7.52 -8.39
CA VAL A 167 18.46 -7.85 -8.32
C VAL A 167 18.26 -9.34 -8.08
N VAL A 168 17.09 -9.67 -7.58
CA VAL A 168 16.54 -11.01 -7.64
C VAL A 168 15.21 -10.94 -8.40
N ILE A 169 15.01 -11.92 -9.27
CA ILE A 169 13.83 -12.09 -10.10
C ILE A 169 13.24 -13.43 -9.71
N THR A 170 12.00 -13.42 -9.22
CA THR A 170 11.28 -14.62 -8.79
C THR A 170 10.07 -14.84 -9.68
N GLU A 171 9.60 -16.07 -9.78
CA GLU A 171 8.28 -16.35 -10.33
C GLU A 171 7.22 -15.55 -9.56
N LYS A 172 6.30 -14.94 -10.30
CA LYS A 172 5.10 -14.35 -9.72
C LYS A 172 4.09 -15.48 -9.56
N ARG A 173 3.79 -15.82 -8.31
CA ARG A 173 2.77 -16.80 -7.99
C ARG A 173 1.38 -16.21 -8.10
N ASP A 174 0.50 -16.96 -8.73
CA ASP A 174 -0.92 -16.63 -8.94
C ASP A 174 -1.76 -17.25 -7.82
N GLY A 175 -1.87 -16.52 -6.71
CA GLY A 175 -2.65 -16.93 -5.55
C GLY A 175 -3.18 -15.73 -4.78
N GLU A 176 -3.22 -15.85 -3.45
CA GLU A 176 -3.60 -14.76 -2.56
C GLU A 176 -2.43 -14.32 -1.68
N ASN A 177 -1.94 -13.10 -1.95
CA ASN A 177 -1.01 -12.41 -1.06
C ASN A 177 -1.46 -12.48 0.40
N THR A 178 -0.61 -13.03 1.25
CA THR A 178 -0.88 -13.24 2.67
C THR A 178 0.27 -12.69 3.51
N THR A 179 -0.07 -11.94 4.55
CA THR A 179 0.88 -11.42 5.55
C THR A 179 0.64 -12.11 6.89
N MET A 180 1.71 -12.60 7.51
CA MET A 180 1.71 -13.36 8.74
C MET A 180 2.55 -12.68 9.81
N TYR A 181 2.15 -12.81 11.07
CA TYR A 181 2.76 -12.16 12.23
C TYR A 181 2.85 -13.16 13.38
N ASN A 182 3.72 -12.90 14.35
CA ASN A 182 3.69 -13.64 15.60
C ASN A 182 2.47 -13.26 16.48
N SER A 183 2.16 -11.96 16.58
CA SER A 183 1.17 -11.44 17.55
C SER A 183 -0.29 -11.42 17.08
N ARG A 184 -0.58 -11.83 15.84
CA ARG A 184 -1.95 -11.79 15.28
C ARG A 184 -2.17 -12.78 14.15
N LYS A 185 -3.45 -12.95 13.81
CA LYS A 185 -3.87 -13.82 12.71
C LYS A 185 -3.34 -13.30 11.36
N PRO A 186 -2.92 -14.20 10.46
CA PRO A 186 -2.64 -13.85 9.07
C PRO A 186 -3.81 -13.14 8.41
N HIS A 187 -3.50 -12.26 7.46
CA HIS A 187 -4.50 -11.60 6.63
C HIS A 187 -4.05 -11.51 5.18
N ALA A 188 -5.02 -11.49 4.27
CA ALA A 188 -4.77 -11.19 2.87
C ALA A 188 -4.46 -9.70 2.66
N ARG A 189 -3.96 -9.32 1.48
CA ARG A 189 -3.79 -7.89 1.13
C ARG A 189 -5.11 -7.14 1.11
N SER A 190 -6.16 -7.76 0.55
CA SER A 190 -7.54 -7.26 0.68
C SER A 190 -8.09 -7.72 2.03
N LEU A 191 -8.61 -6.79 2.83
CA LEU A 191 -9.15 -7.08 4.16
C LEU A 191 -10.66 -7.28 4.16
N ASP A 192 -11.32 -6.98 3.04
CA ASP A 192 -12.77 -7.05 2.89
C ASP A 192 -13.13 -8.30 2.10
N THR A 193 -13.13 -9.44 2.77
CA THR A 193 -13.36 -10.72 2.11
C THR A 193 -14.07 -11.72 3.01
N ASP A 194 -15.02 -12.45 2.44
CA ASP A 194 -15.77 -13.51 3.10
C ASP A 194 -14.88 -14.63 3.64
N ASN A 195 -15.37 -15.38 4.63
CA ASN A 195 -14.67 -16.57 5.12
C ASN A 195 -14.54 -17.62 4.00
N HIS A 196 -13.31 -17.94 3.60
CA HIS A 196 -13.01 -18.96 2.58
C HIS A 196 -12.08 -20.05 3.12
N PRO A 197 -12.27 -21.34 2.77
CA PRO A 197 -11.43 -22.45 3.26
C PRO A 197 -9.93 -22.28 3.02
N SER A 198 -9.52 -21.63 1.92
CA SER A 198 -8.10 -21.33 1.64
C SER A 198 -7.45 -20.48 2.73
N ARG A 199 -8.20 -19.52 3.28
CA ARG A 199 -7.73 -18.65 4.37
C ARG A 199 -7.68 -19.40 5.69
N LYS A 200 -8.61 -20.33 5.91
CA LYS A 200 -8.54 -21.21 7.07
C LYS A 200 -7.29 -22.09 7.03
N TRP A 201 -6.94 -22.64 5.86
CA TRP A 201 -5.73 -23.45 5.71
C TRP A 201 -4.48 -22.67 6.08
N VAL A 202 -4.30 -21.44 5.57
CA VAL A 202 -3.09 -20.66 5.84
C VAL A 202 -3.00 -20.21 7.30
N VAL A 203 -4.14 -19.89 7.93
CA VAL A 203 -4.21 -19.63 9.38
C VAL A 203 -3.83 -20.87 10.18
N ASP A 204 -4.37 -22.04 9.85
CA ASP A 204 -4.07 -23.29 10.53
C ASP A 204 -2.63 -23.76 10.27
N TYR A 205 -2.08 -23.50 9.09
CA TYR A 205 -0.67 -23.70 8.75
C TYR A 205 0.20 -22.84 9.66
N TRP A 206 0.03 -21.51 9.61
CA TRP A 206 0.83 -20.59 10.44
C TRP A 206 0.70 -20.89 11.94
N ALA A 207 -0.51 -21.22 12.41
CA ALA A 207 -0.74 -21.54 13.82
C ALA A 207 -0.07 -22.84 14.26
N ARG A 208 -0.08 -23.89 13.42
CA ARG A 208 0.53 -25.18 13.77
C ARG A 208 2.05 -25.13 13.82
N TYR A 209 2.66 -24.32 12.96
CA TYR A 209 4.12 -24.28 12.81
C TYR A 209 4.79 -23.14 13.59
N PHE A 210 4.14 -21.97 13.76
CA PHE A 210 4.86 -20.75 14.16
C PHE A 210 4.24 -19.95 15.31
N ALA A 211 2.91 -19.94 15.46
CA ALA A 211 2.23 -19.08 16.46
C ALA A 211 2.52 -19.41 17.94
N TYR A 212 3.16 -20.54 18.23
CA TYR A 212 3.47 -20.97 19.60
C TYR A 212 4.97 -20.93 19.96
N GLN A 213 5.84 -20.43 19.06
CA GLN A 213 7.29 -20.53 19.23
C GLN A 213 8.05 -19.20 19.08
N ASP A 214 7.38 -18.03 19.05
CA ASP A 214 8.02 -16.71 18.89
C ASP A 214 9.06 -16.67 17.77
N LYS A 215 8.74 -17.35 16.66
CA LYS A 215 9.72 -17.67 15.60
C LYS A 215 10.24 -16.46 14.86
N ILE A 216 9.44 -15.40 14.78
CA ILE A 216 9.86 -14.10 14.29
C ILE A 216 9.70 -13.06 15.42
N PRO A 217 10.58 -12.05 15.50
CA PRO A 217 10.47 -11.01 16.53
C PRO A 217 9.13 -10.25 16.51
N GLU A 218 8.78 -9.61 17.61
CA GLU A 218 7.58 -8.78 17.68
C GLU A 218 7.64 -7.63 16.67
N GLY A 219 6.52 -7.32 16.02
CA GLY A 219 6.45 -6.31 14.96
C GLY A 219 6.93 -6.78 13.59
N TRP A 220 7.57 -7.95 13.50
CA TRP A 220 7.99 -8.52 12.22
C TRP A 220 6.84 -9.20 11.50
N ARG A 221 6.98 -9.34 10.18
CA ARG A 221 6.01 -10.00 9.33
C ARG A 221 6.64 -10.78 8.19
N VAL A 222 6.09 -11.95 7.92
CA VAL A 222 6.40 -12.75 6.71
C VAL A 222 5.30 -12.50 5.70
N CYS A 223 5.68 -12.21 4.46
CA CYS A 223 4.75 -12.05 3.35
C CYS A 223 5.05 -13.09 2.26
N GLY A 224 3.99 -13.71 1.77
CA GLY A 224 4.05 -14.77 0.79
C GLY A 224 2.74 -14.92 0.04
N GLU A 225 2.70 -15.91 -0.85
CA GLU A 225 1.54 -16.21 -1.66
C GLU A 225 0.84 -17.47 -1.14
N ASN A 226 -0.45 -17.38 -0.84
CA ASN A 226 -1.30 -18.53 -0.53
C ASN A 226 -1.86 -19.13 -1.82
N LEU A 227 -1.40 -20.33 -2.16
CA LEU A 227 -1.69 -21.05 -3.39
C LEU A 227 -2.75 -22.14 -3.21
N TYR A 228 -3.46 -22.16 -2.06
CA TYR A 228 -4.45 -23.19 -1.77
C TYR A 228 -5.64 -23.15 -2.75
N ALA A 229 -6.15 -21.96 -3.02
CA ALA A 229 -7.20 -21.77 -4.01
C ALA A 229 -6.55 -21.52 -5.36
N MET A 230 -6.86 -22.37 -6.34
CA MET A 230 -6.46 -22.14 -7.71
C MET A 230 -7.15 -20.88 -8.24
N HIS A 231 -6.36 -19.97 -8.78
CA HIS A 231 -6.83 -18.79 -9.50
C HIS A 231 -6.89 -19.11 -11.00
N SER A 232 -5.93 -18.59 -11.78
CA SER A 232 -5.83 -18.80 -13.23
C SER A 232 -4.87 -19.94 -13.58
N ILE A 233 -3.83 -20.18 -12.76
CA ILE A 233 -2.79 -21.18 -13.03
C ILE A 233 -2.95 -22.41 -12.11
N PRO A 234 -3.07 -23.64 -12.68
CA PRO A 234 -3.16 -24.87 -11.92
C PRO A 234 -1.77 -25.42 -11.55
N TYR A 235 -1.20 -24.96 -10.43
CA TYR A 235 0.07 -25.52 -9.94
C TYR A 235 -0.09 -26.98 -9.48
N THR A 236 0.66 -27.90 -10.09
CA THR A 236 0.53 -29.36 -9.84
C THR A 236 1.60 -29.95 -8.93
N ASN A 237 2.72 -29.24 -8.72
CA ASN A 237 3.90 -29.74 -8.01
C ASN A 237 4.27 -28.88 -6.79
N LEU A 238 3.28 -28.31 -6.10
CA LEU A 238 3.51 -27.55 -4.88
C LEU A 238 3.90 -28.46 -3.72
N THR A 239 4.99 -28.14 -3.05
CA THR A 239 5.42 -28.76 -1.76
C THR A 239 4.48 -28.36 -0.63
N THR A 240 4.03 -27.11 -0.63
CA THR A 240 3.11 -26.49 0.33
C THR A 240 2.23 -25.46 -0.40
N TYR A 241 1.09 -25.08 0.19
CA TYR A 241 0.23 -24.04 -0.37
C TYR A 241 0.60 -22.62 0.08
N PHE A 242 1.75 -22.43 0.72
CA PHE A 242 2.30 -21.11 1.01
C PHE A 242 3.77 -21.07 0.66
N GLU A 243 4.15 -20.07 -0.13
CA GLU A 243 5.53 -19.76 -0.48
C GLU A 243 5.82 -18.30 -0.11
N MET A 244 6.92 -18.05 0.61
CA MET A 244 7.28 -16.69 1.03
C MET A 244 8.08 -15.97 -0.05
N PHE A 245 7.93 -14.64 -0.15
CA PHE A 245 8.72 -13.80 -1.05
C PHE A 245 9.39 -12.62 -0.34
N SER A 246 9.02 -12.33 0.92
CA SER A 246 9.67 -11.30 1.71
C SER A 246 9.43 -11.46 3.20
N ILE A 247 10.34 -10.90 3.99
CA ILE A 247 10.19 -10.71 5.43
C ILE A 247 10.53 -9.25 5.76
N TRP A 248 9.83 -8.70 6.74
CA TRP A 248 9.94 -7.29 7.12
C TRP A 248 10.06 -7.15 8.64
N ASP A 249 10.85 -6.17 9.06
CA ASP A 249 11.04 -5.85 10.47
C ASP A 249 9.96 -4.89 11.02
N GLU A 250 10.08 -4.56 12.31
CA GLU A 250 9.20 -3.63 13.02
C GLU A 250 9.30 -2.18 12.53
N ASN A 251 10.39 -1.84 11.83
CA ASN A 251 10.66 -0.51 11.28
C ASN A 251 10.21 -0.39 9.82
N ASN A 252 9.42 -1.35 9.32
CA ASN A 252 8.96 -1.38 7.94
C ASN A 252 10.10 -1.48 6.91
N VAL A 253 11.20 -2.13 7.26
CA VAL A 253 12.29 -2.47 6.34
C VAL A 253 12.10 -3.89 5.86
N CYS A 254 11.99 -4.08 4.54
CA CYS A 254 12.13 -5.39 3.93
C CYS A 254 13.60 -5.80 4.04
N LEU A 255 13.85 -6.96 4.63
CA LEU A 255 15.21 -7.46 4.78
C LEU A 255 15.87 -7.73 3.43
N SER A 256 17.19 -7.80 3.40
CA SER A 256 17.91 -8.20 2.19
C SER A 256 17.47 -9.59 1.72
N TRP A 257 17.73 -9.90 0.45
CA TRP A 257 17.38 -11.22 -0.09
C TRP A 257 18.17 -12.34 0.60
N SER A 258 19.43 -12.12 0.96
CA SER A 258 20.22 -13.09 1.74
C SER A 258 19.61 -13.36 3.11
N GLU A 259 19.18 -12.31 3.83
CA GLU A 259 18.46 -12.49 5.10
C GLU A 259 17.10 -13.19 4.86
N THR A 260 16.42 -12.89 3.76
CA THR A 260 15.16 -13.56 3.40
C THR A 260 15.37 -15.07 3.17
N GLU A 261 16.46 -15.47 2.51
CA GLU A 261 16.88 -16.88 2.36
C GLU A 261 17.19 -17.52 3.72
N GLU A 262 17.97 -16.85 4.58
CA GLU A 262 18.27 -17.34 5.92
C GLU A 262 16.99 -17.55 6.76
N TRP A 263 16.03 -16.62 6.67
CA TRP A 263 14.74 -16.75 7.36
C TRP A 263 13.86 -17.85 6.77
N SER A 264 13.89 -18.06 5.45
CA SER A 264 13.21 -19.18 4.82
C SER A 264 13.72 -20.51 5.36
N ASP A 265 15.03 -20.68 5.47
CA ASP A 265 15.65 -21.87 6.06
C ASP A 265 15.30 -22.04 7.54
N LEU A 266 15.38 -20.96 8.34
CA LEU A 266 15.06 -20.99 9.77
C LEU A 266 13.59 -21.31 10.05
N LEU A 267 12.70 -20.87 9.16
CA LEU A 267 11.27 -21.10 9.26
C LEU A 267 10.84 -22.40 8.57
N GLU A 268 11.69 -23.03 7.78
CA GLU A 268 11.30 -24.18 6.93
C GLU A 268 10.09 -23.84 6.03
N ILE A 269 10.09 -22.62 5.47
CA ILE A 269 9.07 -22.14 4.53
C ILE A 269 9.72 -21.93 3.17
N ASP A 270 9.20 -22.60 2.15
CA ASP A 270 9.72 -22.46 0.79
C ASP A 270 9.62 -21.02 0.28
N LEU A 271 10.66 -20.54 -0.38
CA LEU A 271 10.61 -19.31 -1.16
C LEU A 271 9.83 -19.54 -2.46
N VAL A 272 9.23 -18.47 -2.98
CA VAL A 272 8.84 -18.45 -4.40
C VAL A 272 10.08 -18.75 -5.29
N PRO A 273 9.95 -19.49 -6.40
CA PRO A 273 11.10 -19.88 -7.21
C PRO A 273 11.91 -18.68 -7.72
N ILE A 274 13.22 -18.79 -7.61
CA ILE A 274 14.15 -17.79 -8.15
C ILE A 274 14.43 -18.13 -9.61
N ILE A 275 14.15 -17.18 -10.50
CA ILE A 275 14.49 -17.25 -11.93
C ILE A 275 15.92 -16.75 -12.14
N TYR A 276 16.28 -15.62 -11.50
CA TYR A 276 17.58 -14.99 -11.66
C TYR A 276 18.00 -14.23 -10.40
N LYS A 277 19.30 -14.25 -10.09
CA LYS A 277 19.93 -13.47 -9.04
C LYS A 277 21.29 -12.98 -9.53
N GLY A 278 21.44 -11.67 -9.67
CA GLY A 278 22.65 -11.09 -10.25
C GLY A 278 22.48 -9.60 -10.55
N VAL A 279 23.40 -9.01 -11.30
CA VAL A 279 23.30 -7.59 -11.70
C VAL A 279 22.16 -7.42 -12.71
N TRP A 280 21.41 -6.33 -12.61
CA TRP A 280 20.41 -5.96 -13.61
C TRP A 280 21.03 -5.82 -15.00
N ASP A 281 20.52 -6.59 -15.94
CA ASP A 281 20.99 -6.64 -17.33
C ASP A 281 19.79 -6.86 -18.26
N MET A 282 19.57 -5.95 -19.21
CA MET A 282 18.42 -6.00 -20.11
C MET A 282 18.44 -7.19 -21.07
N ASP A 283 19.61 -7.72 -21.42
CA ASP A 283 19.68 -8.91 -22.27
C ASP A 283 19.14 -10.13 -21.51
N ILE A 284 19.49 -10.26 -20.22
CA ILE A 284 18.94 -11.30 -19.33
C ILE A 284 17.43 -11.11 -19.14
N ILE A 285 16.95 -9.86 -18.98
CA ILE A 285 15.50 -9.59 -18.86
C ILE A 285 14.75 -9.99 -20.13
N ASN A 286 15.33 -9.75 -21.32
CA ASN A 286 14.72 -10.14 -22.58
C ASN A 286 14.62 -11.67 -22.70
N ASP A 287 15.67 -12.41 -22.32
CA ASP A 287 15.64 -13.87 -22.27
C ASP A 287 14.57 -14.40 -21.29
N ILE A 288 14.45 -13.77 -20.13
CA ILE A 288 13.38 -14.09 -19.15
C ILE A 288 12.00 -13.80 -19.73
N ASN A 289 11.82 -12.68 -20.42
CA ASN A 289 10.53 -12.35 -21.06
C ASN A 289 10.14 -13.42 -22.09
N GLU A 290 11.08 -13.89 -22.91
CA GLU A 290 10.83 -14.98 -23.86
C GLU A 290 10.50 -16.31 -23.17
N TYR A 291 11.18 -16.61 -22.07
CA TYR A 291 10.91 -17.81 -21.26
C TYR A 291 9.49 -17.76 -20.66
N ILE A 292 9.11 -16.63 -20.07
CA ILE A 292 7.80 -16.44 -19.45
C ILE A 292 6.67 -16.50 -20.48
N GLU A 293 6.85 -15.93 -21.67
CA GLU A 293 5.83 -16.05 -22.73
C GLU A 293 5.65 -17.51 -23.20
N LYS A 294 6.72 -18.31 -23.24
CA LYS A 294 6.64 -19.75 -23.57
C LYS A 294 5.93 -20.54 -22.48
N GLU A 295 6.06 -20.12 -21.21
CA GLU A 295 5.50 -20.80 -20.03
C GLU A 295 4.25 -20.09 -19.46
N ARG A 296 3.59 -19.22 -20.23
CA ARG A 296 2.45 -18.40 -19.81
C ARG A 296 1.26 -19.15 -19.20
N ASP A 297 1.12 -20.44 -19.50
CA ASP A 297 0.06 -21.30 -18.95
C ASP A 297 0.46 -21.93 -17.60
N ASN A 298 1.74 -21.85 -17.23
CA ASN A 298 2.35 -22.43 -16.02
C ASN A 298 2.92 -21.37 -15.05
N ILE A 299 3.27 -20.19 -15.55
CA ILE A 299 3.88 -19.09 -14.78
C ILE A 299 3.15 -17.78 -15.07
N GLU A 300 2.68 -17.11 -14.03
CA GLU A 300 1.89 -15.87 -14.18
C GLU A 300 2.75 -14.72 -14.73
N GLY A 301 4.02 -14.73 -14.34
CA GLY A 301 5.01 -13.72 -14.68
C GLY A 301 6.18 -13.77 -13.71
N TYR A 302 6.79 -12.62 -13.47
CA TYR A 302 7.88 -12.49 -12.50
C TYR A 302 7.78 -11.19 -11.70
N VAL A 303 8.46 -11.18 -10.56
CA VAL A 303 8.64 -10.00 -9.70
C VAL A 303 10.12 -9.69 -9.61
N VAL A 304 10.46 -8.41 -9.72
CA VAL A 304 11.84 -7.91 -9.56
C VAL A 304 11.93 -7.16 -8.25
N ARG A 305 12.98 -7.41 -7.46
CA ARG A 305 13.38 -6.56 -6.34
C ARG A 305 14.89 -6.42 -6.26
N LEU A 306 15.34 -5.34 -5.64
CA LEU A 306 16.75 -5.21 -5.24
C LEU A 306 17.09 -6.29 -4.20
N THR A 307 18.33 -6.79 -4.24
CA THR A 307 18.80 -7.77 -3.24
C THR A 307 19.11 -7.14 -1.90
N ARG A 308 19.41 -5.83 -1.84
CA ARG A 308 19.58 -5.11 -0.57
C ARG A 308 18.24 -4.96 0.15
N SER A 309 18.30 -4.62 1.44
CA SER A 309 17.14 -4.16 2.17
C SER A 309 16.64 -2.81 1.65
N PHE A 310 15.35 -2.56 1.86
CA PHE A 310 14.69 -1.31 1.48
C PHE A 310 13.51 -1.02 2.43
N HIS A 311 13.24 0.26 2.64
CA HIS A 311 12.11 0.68 3.48
C HIS A 311 10.80 0.60 2.69
N PHE A 312 9.68 0.40 3.37
CA PHE A 312 8.33 0.27 2.78
C PHE A 312 7.90 1.47 1.90
N SER A 313 8.50 2.64 2.13
CA SER A 313 8.25 3.86 1.37
C SER A 313 9.08 4.00 0.09
N GLU A 314 10.05 3.10 -0.14
CA GLU A 314 10.83 3.04 -1.38
C GLU A 314 10.02 2.36 -2.49
#